data_AF-A0A1A3PSY7-F1
#
_entry.id   AF-A0A1A3PSY7-F1
#
_cell.length_a   1.000
_cell.length_b   1.000
_cell.length_c   1.000
_cell.angle_alpha   90.00
_cell.angle_beta   90.00
_cell.angle_gamma   90.00
#
_symmetry.space_group_name_H-M   'P 1'
#
loop_
_entity.id
_entity.type
_entity.pdbx_description
1 polymer ?
#
loop_
_entity_poly.entity_id
_entity_poly.type
_entity_poly.pdbx_seq_one_letter_code
_entity_poly.pdbx_strand_id
1 'polypeptide(L)'
;MQIRIVGTDLPGRACGPSDNFPGYPNVHVGVQSTSPRTELLGRRAADATSATWTLDCSLNGTDIRGPQIQGRPGDRFIYLSWGNVDDGGGFTMFRRAKLMLAEVPADILTAATASGTLIGRLGLTDAKGQPLCARVVPPKIRWSTR
;
A
#
# COMPACT_ATOMS: atom_id res chain seq x y z
N MET A 1 17.88 0.09 2.97
CA MET A 1 17.25 0.27 1.63
C MET A 1 15.93 0.98 1.83
N GLN A 2 15.47 1.74 0.84
CA GLN A 2 14.14 2.38 0.88
C GLN A 2 13.19 1.73 -0.12
N ILE A 3 11.93 1.58 0.27
CA ILE A 3 10.84 1.23 -0.64
C ILE A 3 10.00 2.47 -0.86
N ARG A 4 9.90 2.93 -2.11
CA ARG A 4 9.02 4.02 -2.50
C ARG A 4 7.79 3.45 -3.20
N ILE A 5 6.61 3.68 -2.62
CA ILE A 5 5.33 3.33 -3.24
C ILE A 5 4.77 4.60 -3.88
N VAL A 6 4.36 4.52 -5.15
CA VAL A 6 3.73 5.61 -5.88
C VAL A 6 2.38 5.12 -6.42
N GLY A 7 1.31 5.59 -5.78
CA GLY A 7 -0.07 5.37 -6.20
C GLY A 7 -0.60 6.50 -7.05
N THR A 8 -1.32 6.13 -8.10
CA THR A 8 -2.10 7.03 -8.97
C THR A 8 -3.52 6.47 -9.11
N ASP A 9 -4.41 7.17 -9.82
CA ASP A 9 -5.77 6.68 -10.08
C ASP A 9 -6.48 6.29 -8.77
N LEU A 10 -6.67 7.27 -7.89
CA LEU A 10 -7.30 7.06 -6.59
C LEU A 10 -8.85 7.05 -6.75
N PRO A 11 -9.58 6.29 -5.91
CA PRO A 11 -10.99 5.95 -6.13
C PRO A 11 -11.98 7.10 -5.84
N GLY A 12 -11.49 8.27 -5.43
CA GLY A 12 -12.31 9.40 -5.02
C GLY A 12 -12.67 9.38 -3.52
N ARG A 13 -13.28 10.48 -3.07
CA ARG A 13 -13.51 10.76 -1.65
C ARG A 13 -14.66 9.98 -1.01
N ALA A 14 -15.47 9.31 -1.83
CA ALA A 14 -16.61 8.52 -1.39
C ALA A 14 -16.54 7.12 -2.01
N CYS A 15 -16.73 6.09 -1.19
CA CYS A 15 -16.95 4.73 -1.66
C CYS A 15 -18.43 4.42 -1.48
N GLY A 16 -19.19 4.30 -2.58
CA GLY A 16 -20.63 4.07 -2.53
C GLY A 16 -21.01 2.72 -1.90
N PRO A 17 -22.26 2.58 -1.44
CA PRO A 17 -22.76 1.35 -0.84
C PRO A 17 -22.84 0.19 -1.84
N SER A 18 -22.88 -1.04 -1.34
CA SER A 18 -23.24 -2.26 -2.08
C SER A 18 -23.93 -3.25 -1.14
N ASP A 19 -24.40 -4.40 -1.63
CA ASP A 19 -25.28 -5.36 -0.92
C ASP A 19 -24.89 -5.67 0.54
N ASN A 20 -23.59 -5.62 0.90
CA ASN A 20 -23.10 -5.79 2.28
C ASN A 20 -22.06 -4.74 2.71
N PHE A 21 -22.14 -3.54 2.15
CA PHE A 21 -21.22 -2.45 2.43
C PHE A 21 -22.00 -1.14 2.54
N PRO A 22 -22.03 -0.48 3.70
CA PRO A 22 -22.86 0.70 3.92
C PRO A 22 -22.41 1.93 3.11
N GLY A 23 -21.23 1.87 2.50
CA GLY A 23 -20.58 3.03 1.91
C GLY A 23 -19.83 3.83 2.97
N TYR A 24 -18.79 4.55 2.55
CA TYR A 24 -18.01 5.43 3.42
C TYR A 24 -17.69 6.75 2.72
N PRO A 25 -17.99 7.90 3.35
CA PRO A 25 -17.49 9.18 2.90
C PRO A 25 -16.06 9.41 3.39
N ASN A 26 -15.46 10.54 3.03
CA ASN A 26 -14.17 11.02 3.50
C ASN A 26 -13.05 9.95 3.48
N VAL A 27 -12.99 9.20 2.37
CA VAL A 27 -12.08 8.05 2.24
C VAL A 27 -10.63 8.52 2.18
N HIS A 28 -9.78 7.84 2.93
CA HIS A 28 -8.33 8.03 2.95
C HIS A 28 -7.60 6.68 2.83
N VAL A 29 -6.35 6.75 2.41
CA VAL A 29 -5.42 5.62 2.35
C VAL A 29 -4.12 5.93 3.09
N GLY A 30 -3.54 4.93 3.74
CA GLY A 30 -2.20 5.00 4.31
C GLY A 30 -1.53 3.63 4.37
N VAL A 31 -0.24 3.64 4.67
CA VAL A 31 0.54 2.39 4.83
C VAL A 31 0.46 1.94 6.29
N GLN A 32 0.02 0.71 6.53
CA GLN A 32 -0.19 0.19 7.88
C GLN A 32 1.12 -0.24 8.56
N SER A 33 1.37 0.29 9.76
CA SER A 33 2.47 -0.16 10.62
C SER A 33 2.24 -1.57 11.16
N THR A 34 3.34 -2.27 11.47
CA THR A 34 3.33 -3.60 12.10
C THR A 34 2.98 -3.50 13.59
N SER A 35 3.41 -2.42 14.25
CA SER A 35 3.12 -2.12 15.65
C SER A 35 3.20 -0.60 15.94
N PRO A 36 2.16 0.02 16.51
CA PRO A 36 0.82 -0.54 16.64
C PRO A 36 0.15 -0.70 15.26
N ARG A 37 -0.65 -1.76 15.09
CA ARG A 37 -1.32 -2.05 13.80
C ARG A 37 -2.37 -1.00 13.39
N THR A 38 -2.74 -0.11 14.30
CA THR A 38 -3.69 1.00 14.07
C THR A 38 -3.03 2.22 13.46
N GLU A 39 -1.69 2.33 13.53
CA GLU A 39 -0.98 3.48 12.98
C GLU A 39 -0.83 3.36 11.46
N LEU A 40 -1.09 4.48 10.78
CA LEU A 40 -0.90 4.63 9.34
C LEU A 40 0.15 5.68 9.04
N LEU A 41 1.18 5.26 8.30
CA LEU A 41 2.15 6.18 7.73
C LEU A 41 1.51 6.95 6.56
N GLY A 42 1.64 8.28 6.62
CA GLY A 42 1.37 9.18 5.51
C GLY A 42 -0.05 9.07 4.95
N ARG A 43 -1.08 9.15 5.80
CA ARG A 43 -2.49 9.20 5.33
C ARG A 43 -2.66 10.22 4.20
N ARG A 44 -3.35 9.82 3.14
CA ARG A 44 -3.69 10.66 1.98
C ARG A 44 -5.16 10.52 1.68
N ALA A 45 -5.78 11.64 1.30
CA ALA A 45 -7.15 11.63 0.83
C ALA A 45 -7.26 10.84 -0.49
N ALA A 46 -8.36 10.13 -0.64
CA ALA A 46 -8.60 9.25 -1.79
C ALA A 46 -9.00 9.98 -3.08
N ASP A 47 -9.06 11.31 -3.07
CA ASP A 47 -9.26 12.18 -4.24
C ASP A 47 -7.97 12.92 -4.66
N ALA A 48 -6.84 12.66 -3.99
CA ALA A 48 -5.56 13.24 -4.39
C ALA A 48 -5.14 12.72 -5.77
N THR A 49 -4.43 13.55 -6.55
CA THR A 49 -3.90 13.15 -7.87
C THR A 49 -2.90 11.98 -7.77
N SER A 50 -2.16 11.91 -6.66
CA SER A 50 -1.24 10.81 -6.38
C SER A 50 -1.01 10.66 -4.88
N ALA A 51 -0.53 9.49 -4.48
CA ALA A 51 -0.06 9.22 -3.13
C ALA A 51 1.34 8.59 -3.19
N THR A 52 2.27 9.12 -2.39
CA THR A 52 3.63 8.57 -2.29
C THR A 52 3.97 8.29 -0.84
N TRP A 53 4.56 7.11 -0.61
CA TRP A 53 5.11 6.71 0.68
C TRP A 53 6.54 6.21 0.50
N THR A 54 7.41 6.54 1.45
CA THR A 54 8.78 6.00 1.53
C THR A 54 8.90 5.23 2.83
N LEU A 55 9.38 4.00 2.74
CA LEU A 55 9.51 3.08 3.86
C LEU A 55 10.97 2.66 3.99
N ASP A 56 11.51 2.76 5.20
CA ASP A 56 12.82 2.19 5.50
C ASP A 56 12.70 0.69 5.70
N CYS A 57 13.66 -0.04 5.12
CA CYS A 57 13.74 -1.49 5.24
C CYS A 57 15.18 -2.01 5.23
N SER A 58 15.34 -3.21 5.78
CA SER A 58 16.56 -4.00 5.72
C SER A 58 16.32 -5.30 4.97
N LEU A 59 17.40 -5.89 4.45
CA LEU A 59 17.40 -7.22 3.84
C LEU A 59 18.21 -8.18 4.72
N ASN A 60 17.72 -9.41 4.81
CA ASN A 60 18.50 -10.56 5.25
C ASN A 60 18.40 -11.64 4.16
N GLY A 61 19.43 -11.73 3.31
CA GLY A 61 19.32 -12.43 2.03
C GLY A 61 18.24 -11.76 1.17
N THR A 62 17.21 -12.53 0.78
CA THR A 62 16.03 -12.01 0.06
C THR A 62 14.87 -11.60 0.99
N ASP A 63 14.98 -11.83 2.31
CA ASP A 63 13.94 -11.50 3.27
C ASP A 63 13.95 -10.00 3.62
N ILE A 64 12.97 -9.26 3.10
CA ILE A 64 12.81 -7.83 3.37
C ILE A 64 12.07 -7.62 4.69
N ARG A 65 12.59 -6.73 5.55
CA ARG A 65 12.03 -6.43 6.88
C ARG A 65 11.94 -4.93 7.11
N GLY A 66 10.97 -4.50 7.90
CA GLY A 66 10.80 -3.09 8.25
C GLY A 66 9.50 -2.84 9.01
N PRO A 67 9.31 -1.62 9.55
CA PRO A 67 8.18 -1.31 10.42
C PRO A 67 6.81 -1.43 9.75
N GLN A 68 6.73 -1.31 8.42
CA GLN A 68 5.50 -1.46 7.63
C GLN A 68 5.46 -2.78 6.83
N ILE A 69 6.45 -3.67 7.00
CA ILE A 69 6.55 -4.92 6.27
C ILE A 69 6.01 -6.07 7.11
N GLN A 70 5.00 -6.75 6.59
CA GLN A 70 4.27 -7.81 7.27
C GLN A 70 4.42 -9.16 6.54
N GLY A 71 3.90 -10.22 7.14
CA GLY A 71 4.01 -11.58 6.62
C GLY A 71 5.26 -12.30 7.09
N ARG A 72 5.40 -13.57 6.72
CA ARG A 72 6.55 -14.42 7.02
C ARG A 72 7.63 -14.28 5.94
N PRO A 73 8.89 -14.71 6.18
CA PRO A 73 9.87 -14.82 5.11
C PRO A 73 9.32 -15.60 3.90
N GLY A 74 9.53 -15.07 2.70
CA GLY A 74 8.98 -15.63 1.45
C GLY A 74 7.52 -15.26 1.13
N ASP A 75 6.79 -14.60 2.04
CA ASP A 75 5.43 -14.08 1.80
C ASP A 75 5.30 -12.67 2.40
N ARG A 76 6.36 -11.86 2.26
CA ARG A 76 6.39 -10.48 2.75
C ARG A 76 5.47 -9.59 1.93
N PHE A 77 4.80 -8.65 2.59
CA PHE A 77 3.91 -7.69 1.96
C PHE A 77 3.81 -6.38 2.75
N ILE A 78 3.31 -5.34 2.09
CA ILE A 78 2.96 -4.04 2.68
C ILE A 78 1.44 -3.87 2.62
N TYR A 79 0.81 -3.43 3.70
CA TYR A 79 -0.62 -3.12 3.69
C TYR A 79 -0.87 -1.67 3.31
N LEU A 80 -1.66 -1.46 2.25
CA LEU A 80 -2.42 -0.23 2.08
C LEU A 80 -3.77 -0.40 2.76
N SER A 81 -4.12 0.53 3.64
CA SER A 81 -5.38 0.53 4.38
C SER A 81 -6.25 1.70 3.99
N TRP A 82 -7.48 1.39 3.62
CA TRP A 82 -8.53 2.33 3.28
C TRP A 82 -9.49 2.47 4.45
N GLY A 83 -9.86 3.70 4.75
CA GLY A 83 -10.77 3.99 5.84
C GLY A 83 -11.45 5.34 5.68
N ASN A 84 -12.58 5.46 6.37
CA ASN A 84 -13.24 6.73 6.61
C ASN A 84 -12.45 7.51 7.66
N VAL A 85 -12.35 8.82 7.46
CA VAL A 85 -11.91 9.74 8.51
C VAL A 85 -13.12 10.51 9.02
N ASP A 86 -13.35 10.46 10.32
CA ASP A 86 -14.43 11.21 10.97
C ASP A 86 -14.03 12.68 11.24
N ASP A 87 -14.96 13.48 11.74
CA ASP A 87 -14.74 14.90 12.04
C ASP A 87 -13.70 15.12 13.16
N GLY A 88 -13.48 14.12 14.01
CA GLY A 88 -12.43 14.11 15.03
C GLY A 88 -11.06 13.65 14.51
N GLY A 89 -10.95 13.31 13.22
CA GLY A 89 -9.73 12.79 12.60
C GLY A 89 -9.45 11.30 12.87
N GLY A 90 -10.40 10.61 13.52
CA GLY A 90 -10.37 9.18 13.75
C GLY A 90 -10.43 8.40 12.44
N PHE A 91 -9.70 7.29 12.36
CA PHE A 91 -9.63 6.46 11.14
C PHE A 91 -10.31 5.12 11.36
N THR A 92 -11.42 4.88 10.65
CA THR A 92 -12.13 3.61 10.65
C THR A 92 -11.83 2.85 9.37
N MET A 93 -10.97 1.84 9.47
CA MET A 93 -10.58 0.99 8.35
C MET A 93 -11.76 0.13 7.87
N PHE A 94 -12.00 0.08 6.56
CA PHE A 94 -13.01 -0.81 5.98
C PHE A 94 -12.47 -1.72 4.87
N ARG A 95 -11.30 -1.44 4.30
CA ARG A 95 -10.73 -2.23 3.19
C ARG A 95 -9.21 -2.16 3.18
N ARG A 96 -8.55 -3.20 2.65
CA ARG A 96 -7.09 -3.29 2.54
C ARG A 96 -6.61 -3.97 1.27
N ALA A 97 -5.42 -3.58 0.83
CA ALA A 97 -4.64 -4.26 -0.21
C ALA A 97 -3.26 -4.67 0.32
N LYS A 98 -2.80 -5.86 -0.05
CA LYS A 98 -1.44 -6.38 0.21
C LYS A 98 -0.58 -6.17 -1.02
N LEU A 99 0.37 -5.25 -0.95
CA LEU A 99 1.42 -5.13 -1.97
C LEU A 99 2.44 -6.22 -1.72
N MET A 100 2.46 -7.25 -2.55
CA MET A 100 3.28 -8.42 -2.31
C MET A 100 4.74 -8.15 -2.66
N LEU A 101 5.61 -8.13 -1.65
CA LEU A 101 7.05 -8.00 -1.82
C LEU A 101 7.70 -9.32 -2.24
N ALA A 102 7.07 -10.45 -1.90
CA ALA A 102 7.49 -11.78 -2.37
C ALA A 102 7.41 -11.94 -3.90
N GLU A 103 6.69 -11.04 -4.58
CA GLU A 103 6.46 -11.07 -6.04
C GLU A 103 7.32 -10.02 -6.76
N VAL A 104 8.34 -9.47 -6.09
CA VAL A 104 9.35 -8.61 -6.71
C VAL A 104 10.30 -9.49 -7.53
N PRO A 105 10.52 -9.21 -8.82
CA PRO A 105 11.49 -9.95 -9.63
C PRO A 105 12.90 -9.92 -9.00
N ALA A 106 13.60 -11.06 -9.03
CA ALA A 106 14.87 -11.23 -8.32
C ALA A 106 15.98 -10.28 -8.83
N ASP A 107 16.01 -10.02 -10.13
CA ASP A 107 16.90 -9.05 -10.77
C ASP A 107 16.62 -7.62 -10.27
N ILE A 108 15.36 -7.24 -10.16
CA ILE A 108 14.95 -5.94 -9.61
C ILE A 108 15.30 -5.82 -8.13
N LEU A 109 15.12 -6.88 -7.32
CA LEU A 109 15.49 -6.87 -5.91
C LEU A 109 17.01 -6.75 -5.72
N THR A 110 17.79 -7.44 -6.57
CA THR A 110 19.25 -7.35 -6.59
C THR A 110 19.69 -5.93 -6.93
N ALA A 111 19.13 -5.35 -8.00
CA ALA A 111 19.42 -3.98 -8.41
C ALA A 111 18.99 -2.94 -7.35
N ALA A 112 17.85 -3.16 -6.67
CA ALA A 112 17.37 -2.30 -5.59
C ALA A 112 18.29 -2.35 -4.37
N THR A 113 18.86 -3.53 -4.07
CA THR A 113 19.82 -3.71 -2.98
C THR A 113 21.10 -2.92 -3.27
N ALA A 114 21.60 -2.98 -4.51
CA ALA A 114 22.79 -2.24 -4.94
C ALA A 114 22.57 -0.72 -4.98
N SER A 115 21.42 -0.27 -5.49
CA SER A 115 21.07 1.16 -5.61
C SER A 115 20.48 1.77 -4.34
N GLY A 116 20.10 0.94 -3.36
CA GLY A 116 19.46 1.35 -2.12
C GLY A 116 17.97 1.71 -2.24
N THR A 117 17.33 1.56 -3.41
CA THR A 117 15.92 1.94 -3.62
C THR A 117 15.14 0.93 -4.47
N LEU A 118 13.99 0.49 -3.94
CA LEU A 118 12.94 -0.25 -4.66
C LEU A 118 11.73 0.66 -4.87
N ILE A 119 11.17 0.70 -6.08
CA ILE A 119 10.01 1.54 -6.42
C ILE A 119 8.85 0.67 -6.87
N GLY A 120 7.70 0.78 -6.19
CA GLY A 120 6.44 0.14 -6.58
C GLY A 120 5.44 1.16 -7.11
N ARG A 121 4.99 1.01 -8.37
CA ARG A 121 3.99 1.87 -9.01
C ARG A 121 2.70 1.11 -9.31
N LEU A 122 1.56 1.70 -8.99
CA LEU A 122 0.24 1.08 -9.16
C LEU A 122 -0.89 2.11 -9.28
N GLY A 123 -1.99 1.70 -9.91
CA GLY A 123 -3.30 2.33 -9.75
C GLY A 123 -3.90 1.94 -8.40
N LEU A 124 -4.64 2.84 -7.75
CA LEU A 124 -5.23 2.64 -6.43
C LEU A 124 -6.75 2.41 -6.47
N THR A 125 -7.30 2.29 -7.66
CA THR A 125 -8.70 1.93 -7.93
C THR A 125 -8.76 0.51 -8.49
N ASP A 126 -9.77 -0.26 -8.09
CA ASP A 126 -10.05 -1.59 -8.63
C ASP A 126 -10.93 -1.54 -9.88
N ALA A 127 -11.19 -2.69 -10.50
CA ALA A 127 -11.97 -2.78 -11.72
C ALA A 127 -13.44 -2.32 -11.58
N LYS A 128 -13.93 -2.12 -10.35
CA LYS A 128 -15.29 -1.62 -10.07
C LYS A 128 -15.30 -0.13 -9.74
N GLY A 129 -14.18 0.57 -9.87
CA GLY A 129 -14.08 1.97 -9.44
C GLY A 129 -13.96 2.14 -7.92
N GLN A 130 -13.70 1.06 -7.17
CA GLN A 130 -13.62 1.08 -5.71
C GLN A 130 -12.16 1.10 -5.23
N PRO A 131 -11.90 1.41 -3.95
CA PRO A 131 -10.54 1.38 -3.42
C PRO A 131 -9.84 0.04 -3.64
N LEU A 132 -8.59 0.02 -4.10
CA LEU A 132 -7.87 -1.23 -4.40
C LEU A 132 -7.84 -2.18 -3.19
N CYS A 133 -8.05 -3.47 -3.41
CA CYS A 133 -8.08 -4.47 -2.35
C CYS A 133 -7.35 -5.79 -2.68
N ALA A 134 -7.36 -6.71 -1.72
CA ALA A 134 -6.84 -8.08 -1.83
C ALA A 134 -5.33 -8.14 -2.10
N ARG A 135 -4.83 -9.19 -2.77
CA ARG A 135 -3.41 -9.34 -3.14
C ARG A 135 -3.11 -8.53 -4.39
N VAL A 136 -2.08 -7.69 -4.32
CA VAL A 136 -1.58 -6.87 -5.42
C VAL A 136 -0.21 -7.39 -5.80
N VAL A 137 -0.13 -7.93 -7.00
CA VAL A 137 1.04 -8.57 -7.62
C VAL A 137 1.19 -8.03 -9.05
N PRO A 138 2.35 -8.18 -9.72
CA PRO A 138 2.42 -7.88 -11.15
C PRO A 138 1.34 -8.65 -11.95
N PRO A 139 0.65 -8.03 -12.93
CA PRO A 139 0.91 -6.71 -13.47
C PRO A 139 0.10 -5.57 -12.82
N LYS A 140 -0.54 -5.74 -11.66
CA LYS A 140 -1.25 -4.63 -10.99
C LYS A 140 -0.30 -3.63 -10.31
N ILE A 141 0.90 -4.09 -9.93
CA ILE A 141 2.00 -3.25 -9.47
C ILE A 141 3.21 -3.47 -10.39
N ARG A 142 3.94 -2.40 -10.69
CA ARG A 142 5.23 -2.43 -11.39
C ARG A 142 6.33 -2.15 -10.37
N TRP A 143 7.27 -3.07 -10.25
CA TRP A 143 8.47 -2.91 -9.45
C TRP A 143 9.63 -2.46 -10.35
N SER A 144 10.39 -1.47 -9.91
CA SER A 144 11.59 -0.99 -10.60
C SER A 144 12.62 -0.46 -9.61
N THR A 145 13.82 -0.13 -10.08
CA THR A 145 14.79 0.67 -9.34
C THR A 145 14.77 2.11 -9.84
N ARG A 146 15.63 2.95 -9.26
CA ARG A 146 16.00 4.24 -9.87
C ARG A 146 16.88 4.01 -11.09
#